data_AF-A0A935GRI6-F1
#
_entry.id   AF-A0A935GRI6-F1
#
_cell.length_a   1.000
_cell.length_b   1.000
_cell.length_c   1.000
_cell.angle_alpha   90.00
_cell.angle_beta   90.00
_cell.angle_gamma   90.00
#
_symmetry.space_group_name_H-M   'P 1'
#
loop_
_entity.id
_entity.type
_entity.pdbx_description
1 polymer ?
#
loop_
_entity_poly.entity_id
_entity_poly.type
_entity_poly.pdbx_seq_one_letter_code
_entity_poly.pdbx_strand_id
1 'polypeptide(L)'
;MSRLYVLVEGQTEEAFVRELLVPHYARVGRFLTAIIVSTSPGYKGGVVSYAKVKPQIVRLCRQDPDAYVSTMFDLYALPADFPGKAAPAYPTNATGHQKAAFLETQLTQDIGQSNFLANLMVYEYEALLFTQPGMFAQWTDDASVVTALRADVANAGAPENINDSPQTAPSRRILTAMPGYQKTFHGPLIACDIGLDAMRQACPHFHAWLLAIEALP
;
A
#
# COMPACT_ATOMS: atom_id res chain seq x y z
N MET A 1 10.22 -21.08 7.85
CA MET A 1 10.63 -20.23 6.71
C MET A 1 9.37 -19.91 5.96
N SER A 2 8.93 -18.66 5.96
CA SER A 2 7.60 -18.29 5.47
C SER A 2 7.76 -17.51 4.17
N ARG A 3 7.13 -18.00 3.10
CA ARG A 3 7.09 -17.31 1.80
C ARG A 3 5.81 -16.48 1.75
N LEU A 4 5.91 -15.24 1.26
CA LEU A 4 4.78 -14.33 1.16
C LEU A 4 4.74 -13.70 -0.24
N TYR A 5 3.67 -13.95 -0.98
CA TYR A 5 3.37 -13.22 -2.20
C TYR A 5 2.57 -11.97 -1.85
N VAL A 6 3.04 -10.80 -2.30
CA VAL A 6 2.32 -9.53 -2.12
C VAL A 6 1.78 -9.09 -3.46
N LEU A 7 0.45 -9.13 -3.62
CA LEU A 7 -0.22 -8.61 -4.80
C LEU A 7 -0.29 -7.10 -4.74
N VAL A 8 0.25 -6.44 -5.75
CA VAL A 8 0.35 -4.97 -5.79
C VAL A 8 -0.27 -4.40 -7.06
N GLU A 9 -0.62 -3.12 -7.01
CA GLU A 9 -1.26 -2.44 -8.14
C GLU A 9 -0.30 -2.06 -9.25
N GLY A 10 0.95 -1.70 -8.95
CA GLY A 10 1.83 -1.11 -9.93
C GLY A 10 3.30 -1.37 -9.68
N GLN A 11 4.12 -0.76 -10.53
CA GLN A 11 5.58 -0.87 -10.47
C GLN A 11 6.15 -0.14 -9.24
N THR A 12 5.50 0.93 -8.78
CA THR A 12 5.96 1.69 -7.61
C THR A 12 5.89 0.83 -6.35
N GLU A 13 4.76 0.17 -6.11
CA GLU A 13 4.55 -0.71 -4.97
C GLU A 13 5.41 -1.98 -5.08
N GLU A 14 5.57 -2.52 -6.29
CA GLU A 14 6.46 -3.65 -6.57
C GLU A 14 7.90 -3.33 -6.20
N ALA A 15 8.40 -2.18 -6.65
CA ALA A 15 9.73 -1.69 -6.30
C ALA A 15 9.84 -1.39 -4.79
N PHE A 16 8.83 -0.81 -4.15
CA PHE A 16 8.84 -0.61 -2.69
C PHE A 16 8.99 -1.93 -1.92
N VAL A 17 8.19 -2.94 -2.25
CA VAL A 17 8.30 -4.26 -1.61
C VAL A 17 9.68 -4.85 -1.86
N ARG A 18 10.18 -4.78 -3.09
CA ARG A 18 11.46 -5.36 -3.50
C ARG A 18 12.66 -4.67 -2.86
N GLU A 19 12.68 -3.35 -2.77
CA GLU A 19 13.82 -2.57 -2.30
C GLU A 19 13.82 -2.39 -0.77
N LEU A 20 12.66 -2.24 -0.14
CA LEU A 20 12.57 -1.99 1.30
C LEU A 20 12.18 -3.24 2.11
N LEU A 21 11.09 -3.91 1.72
CA LEU A 21 10.54 -5.00 2.54
C LEU A 21 11.35 -6.30 2.40
N VAL A 22 11.74 -6.69 1.18
CA VAL A 22 12.49 -7.93 0.94
C VAL A 22 13.80 -7.98 1.75
N PRO A 23 14.68 -6.94 1.72
CA PRO A 23 15.91 -6.98 2.52
C PRO A 23 15.64 -7.00 4.02
N HIS A 24 14.59 -6.29 4.49
CA HIS A 24 14.21 -6.29 5.90
C HIS A 24 13.79 -7.69 6.36
N TYR A 25 12.86 -8.32 5.63
CA TYR A 25 12.26 -9.60 6.01
C TYR A 25 13.18 -10.80 5.79
N ALA A 26 14.08 -10.75 4.80
CA ALA A 26 15.07 -11.80 4.58
C ALA A 26 15.93 -12.04 5.83
N ARG A 27 16.26 -10.99 6.58
CA ARG A 27 17.03 -11.06 7.84
C ARG A 27 16.31 -11.81 8.96
N VAL A 28 14.98 -11.89 8.92
CA VAL A 28 14.14 -12.59 9.89
C VAL A 28 13.53 -13.88 9.32
N GLY A 29 14.12 -14.42 8.24
CA GLY A 29 13.74 -15.71 7.66
C GLY A 29 12.40 -15.73 6.91
N ARG A 30 11.94 -14.55 6.46
CA ARG A 30 10.72 -14.36 5.67
C ARG A 30 11.07 -13.88 4.26
N PHE A 31 10.45 -14.48 3.25
CA PHE A 31 10.79 -14.24 1.85
C PHE A 31 9.58 -13.68 1.12
N LEU A 32 9.64 -12.38 0.82
CA LEU A 32 8.58 -11.67 0.12
C LEU A 32 8.82 -11.70 -1.39
N THR A 33 7.73 -11.75 -2.15
CA THR A 33 7.75 -11.62 -3.61
C THR A 33 6.57 -10.75 -4.04
N ALA A 34 6.85 -9.57 -4.59
CA ALA A 34 5.82 -8.71 -5.14
C ALA A 34 5.34 -9.24 -6.51
N ILE A 35 4.04 -9.20 -6.73
CA ILE A 35 3.40 -9.61 -7.99
C ILE A 35 2.41 -8.53 -8.39
N ILE A 36 2.66 -7.87 -9.52
CA ILE A 36 1.75 -6.86 -10.07
C ILE A 36 0.50 -7.55 -10.62
N VAL A 37 -0.68 -7.07 -10.23
CA VAL A 37 -1.97 -7.54 -10.73
C VAL A 37 -2.05 -7.43 -12.26
N SER A 38 -2.54 -8.48 -12.93
CA SER A 38 -2.84 -8.42 -14.37
C SER A 38 -4.32 -8.08 -14.59
N THR A 39 -4.59 -7.02 -15.35
CA THR A 39 -5.96 -6.53 -15.63
C THR A 39 -6.44 -6.84 -17.05
N SER A 40 -5.53 -7.16 -17.96
CA SER A 40 -5.81 -7.69 -19.30
C SER A 40 -4.56 -8.38 -19.88
N PRO A 41 -4.69 -9.22 -20.93
CA PRO A 41 -3.53 -9.81 -21.59
C PRO A 41 -2.55 -8.72 -22.06
N GLY A 42 -1.33 -8.75 -21.54
CA GLY A 42 -0.29 -7.77 -21.86
C GLY A 42 -0.30 -6.47 -21.03
N TYR A 43 -1.33 -6.23 -20.20
CA TYR A 43 -1.38 -5.06 -19.31
C TYR A 43 -1.21 -5.48 -17.85
N LYS A 44 -0.25 -4.83 -17.18
CA LYS A 44 0.03 -5.01 -15.76
C LYS A 44 -0.31 -3.72 -15.03
N GLY A 45 -1.20 -3.84 -14.07
CA GLY A 45 -1.45 -2.84 -13.05
C GLY A 45 -2.87 -2.27 -12.96
N GLY A 46 -3.11 -1.64 -11.81
CA GLY A 46 -4.38 -1.11 -11.32
C GLY A 46 -5.37 -2.20 -10.89
N VAL A 47 -6.22 -1.92 -9.89
CA VAL A 47 -7.36 -2.80 -9.55
C VAL A 47 -8.62 -2.30 -10.25
N VAL A 48 -8.80 -2.63 -11.54
CA VAL A 48 -9.94 -2.13 -12.33
C VAL A 48 -11.24 -2.94 -12.13
N SER A 49 -11.14 -4.18 -11.66
CA SER A 49 -12.29 -5.03 -11.37
C SER A 49 -11.90 -6.14 -10.42
N TYR A 50 -12.68 -6.31 -9.35
CA TYR A 50 -12.46 -7.36 -8.37
C TYR A 50 -12.62 -8.75 -9.00
N ALA A 51 -13.56 -8.91 -9.95
CA ALA A 51 -13.75 -10.16 -10.69
C ALA A 51 -12.48 -10.65 -11.40
N LYS A 52 -11.54 -9.76 -11.75
CA LYS A 52 -10.25 -10.11 -12.35
C LYS A 52 -9.16 -10.38 -11.30
N VAL A 53 -9.26 -9.78 -10.12
CA VAL A 53 -8.28 -9.91 -9.04
C VAL A 53 -8.49 -11.19 -8.22
N LYS A 54 -9.74 -11.51 -7.86
CA LYS A 54 -10.07 -12.70 -7.06
C LYS A 54 -9.46 -14.00 -7.61
N PRO A 55 -9.57 -14.34 -8.91
CA PRO A 55 -8.98 -15.55 -9.45
C PRO A 55 -7.45 -15.58 -9.31
N GLN A 56 -6.78 -14.43 -9.37
CA GLN A 56 -5.33 -14.35 -9.22
C GLN A 56 -4.91 -14.65 -7.78
N ILE A 57 -5.57 -14.03 -6.79
CA ILE A 57 -5.34 -14.31 -5.36
C ILE A 57 -5.56 -15.80 -5.08
N VAL A 58 -6.72 -16.34 -5.46
CA VAL A 58 -7.08 -17.75 -5.21
C VAL A 58 -6.09 -18.70 -5.89
N ARG A 59 -5.64 -18.39 -7.11
CA ARG A 59 -4.63 -19.18 -7.81
C ARG A 59 -3.31 -19.19 -7.04
N LEU A 60 -2.83 -18.05 -6.56
CA LEU A 60 -1.59 -17.96 -5.78
C LEU A 60 -1.69 -18.76 -4.48
N CYS A 61 -2.82 -18.66 -3.77
CA CYS A 61 -3.05 -19.44 -2.56
C CYS A 61 -3.02 -20.96 -2.81
N ARG A 62 -3.57 -21.41 -3.94
CA ARG A 62 -3.71 -22.84 -4.27
C ARG A 62 -2.46 -23.45 -4.92
N GLN A 63 -1.74 -22.68 -5.73
CA GLN A 63 -0.55 -23.19 -6.42
C GLN A 63 0.62 -23.40 -5.45
N ASP A 64 0.62 -22.68 -4.33
CA ASP A 64 1.67 -22.72 -3.34
C ASP A 64 1.07 -22.70 -1.92
N PRO A 65 0.53 -23.84 -1.44
CA PRO A 65 -0.20 -23.91 -0.17
C PRO A 65 0.66 -23.56 1.06
N ASP A 66 1.98 -23.72 0.95
CA ASP A 66 2.95 -23.42 2.01
C ASP A 66 3.40 -21.95 2.00
N ALA A 67 2.94 -21.14 1.03
CA ALA A 67 3.15 -19.71 0.99
C ALA A 67 1.88 -18.96 1.42
N TYR A 68 2.07 -17.78 1.97
CA TYR A 68 1.00 -16.83 2.24
C TYR A 68 0.82 -15.86 1.07
N VAL A 69 -0.38 -15.31 0.95
CA VAL A 69 -0.71 -14.28 -0.04
C VAL A 69 -1.28 -13.08 0.69
N SER A 70 -0.78 -11.89 0.38
CA SER A 70 -1.32 -10.62 0.86
C SER A 70 -1.50 -9.63 -0.29
N THR A 71 -2.12 -8.49 -0.01
CA THR A 71 -2.40 -7.43 -0.99
C THR A 71 -1.84 -6.10 -0.51
N MET A 72 -1.58 -5.19 -1.45
CA MET A 72 -1.25 -3.79 -1.17
C MET A 72 -1.96 -2.96 -2.24
N PHE A 73 -3.23 -2.67 -1.97
CA PHE A 73 -4.14 -1.96 -2.88
C PHE A 73 -4.64 -0.67 -2.25
N ASP A 74 -4.87 0.34 -3.07
CA ASP A 74 -5.35 1.64 -2.66
C ASP A 74 -6.85 1.58 -2.34
N LEU A 75 -7.22 1.77 -1.07
CA LEU A 75 -8.60 1.65 -0.57
C LEU A 75 -9.62 2.43 -1.42
N TYR A 76 -9.23 3.62 -1.86
CA TYR A 76 -10.12 4.54 -2.59
C TYR A 76 -10.15 4.29 -4.09
N ALA A 77 -9.14 3.62 -4.65
CA ALA A 77 -9.11 3.20 -6.06
C ALA A 77 -9.81 1.86 -6.29
N LEU A 78 -10.19 1.14 -5.21
CA LEU A 78 -10.88 -0.14 -5.33
C LEU A 78 -12.16 -0.05 -6.20
N PRO A 79 -12.43 -1.05 -7.04
CA PRO A 79 -13.55 -1.04 -7.96
C PRO A 79 -14.88 -1.21 -7.22
N ALA A 80 -16.00 -0.81 -7.85
CA ALA A 80 -17.32 -0.87 -7.22
C ALA A 80 -17.78 -2.29 -6.89
N ASP A 81 -17.27 -3.30 -7.61
CA ASP A 81 -17.55 -4.72 -7.40
C ASP A 81 -16.72 -5.36 -6.27
N PHE A 82 -15.90 -4.56 -5.55
CA PHE A 82 -15.08 -5.06 -4.44
C PHE A 82 -15.94 -5.47 -3.23
N PRO A 83 -15.65 -6.60 -2.58
CA PRO A 83 -16.45 -7.14 -1.49
C PRO A 83 -16.56 -6.12 -0.35
N GLY A 84 -17.78 -5.86 0.10
CA GLY A 84 -18.07 -4.90 1.17
C GLY A 84 -18.36 -3.47 0.73
N LYS A 85 -17.96 -2.99 -0.47
CA LYS A 85 -18.20 -1.58 -0.86
C LYS A 85 -19.68 -1.23 -1.00
N ALA A 86 -20.52 -2.19 -1.40
CA ALA A 86 -21.96 -2.02 -1.48
C ALA A 86 -22.70 -2.29 -0.14
N ALA A 87 -21.98 -2.71 0.91
CA ALA A 87 -22.60 -3.00 2.20
C ALA A 87 -23.04 -1.69 2.88
N PRO A 88 -24.24 -1.63 3.50
CA PRO A 88 -24.69 -0.44 4.23
C PRO A 88 -23.74 -0.02 5.36
N ALA A 89 -22.98 -0.96 5.92
CA ALA A 89 -21.99 -0.70 6.96
C ALA A 89 -20.71 0.00 6.44
N TYR A 90 -20.42 -0.04 5.14
CA TYR A 90 -19.24 0.61 4.58
C TYR A 90 -19.23 2.14 4.81
N PRO A 91 -20.28 2.90 4.41
CA PRO A 91 -20.32 4.34 4.64
C PRO A 91 -20.42 4.75 6.11
N THR A 92 -20.81 3.85 7.04
CA THR A 92 -20.90 4.17 8.47
C THR A 92 -19.54 4.21 9.18
N ASN A 93 -18.47 3.73 8.53
CA ASN A 93 -17.12 3.84 9.06
C ASN A 93 -16.60 5.29 8.95
N ALA A 94 -16.19 5.86 10.08
CA ALA A 94 -15.85 7.28 10.17
C ALA A 94 -14.46 7.58 9.58
N THR A 95 -13.49 6.68 9.74
CA THR A 95 -12.10 6.90 9.31
C THR A 95 -11.69 5.98 8.16
N GLY A 96 -10.62 6.37 7.46
CA GLY A 96 -9.98 5.53 6.43
C GLY A 96 -9.53 4.18 7.00
N HIS A 97 -8.94 4.17 8.20
CA HIS A 97 -8.55 2.95 8.92
C HIS A 97 -9.72 2.00 9.17
N GLN A 98 -10.87 2.52 9.62
CA GLN A 98 -12.06 1.71 9.86
C GLN A 98 -12.62 1.12 8.55
N LYS A 99 -12.59 1.90 7.47
CA LYS A 99 -12.99 1.44 6.13
C LYS A 99 -12.06 0.34 5.62
N ALA A 100 -10.74 0.50 5.76
CA ALA A 100 -9.75 -0.50 5.37
C ALA A 100 -9.99 -1.81 6.14
N ALA A 101 -10.02 -1.77 7.47
CA ALA A 101 -10.24 -2.95 8.31
C ALA A 101 -11.56 -3.68 7.99
N PHE A 102 -12.63 -2.92 7.74
CA PHE A 102 -13.91 -3.48 7.32
C PHE A 102 -13.79 -4.22 5.98
N LEU A 103 -13.23 -3.58 4.94
CA LEU A 103 -13.10 -4.19 3.63
C LEU A 103 -12.09 -5.35 3.61
N GLU A 104 -11.02 -5.31 4.41
CA GLU A 104 -10.08 -6.41 4.58
C GLU A 104 -10.76 -7.65 5.18
N THR A 105 -11.65 -7.44 6.15
CA THR A 105 -12.47 -8.51 6.72
C THR A 105 -13.40 -9.11 5.66
N GLN A 106 -14.07 -8.27 4.87
CA GLN A 106 -14.96 -8.71 3.78
C GLN A 106 -14.18 -9.45 2.68
N LEU A 107 -13.00 -8.96 2.32
CA LEU A 107 -12.12 -9.58 1.33
C LEU A 107 -11.62 -10.94 1.81
N THR A 108 -11.16 -11.03 3.06
CA THR A 108 -10.66 -12.29 3.65
C THR A 108 -11.76 -13.35 3.64
N GLN A 109 -12.98 -12.98 4.03
CA GLN A 109 -14.15 -13.88 4.00
C GLN A 109 -14.49 -14.33 2.57
N ASP A 110 -14.51 -13.40 1.60
CA ASP A 110 -14.88 -13.71 0.22
C ASP A 110 -13.82 -14.56 -0.52
N ILE A 111 -12.53 -14.37 -0.21
CA ILE A 111 -11.43 -15.19 -0.75
C ILE A 111 -11.44 -16.59 -0.12
N GLY A 112 -11.68 -16.68 1.20
CA GLY A 112 -11.88 -17.95 1.89
C GLY A 112 -10.70 -18.93 1.82
N GLN A 113 -9.46 -18.42 1.68
CA GLN A 113 -8.24 -19.22 1.72
C GLN A 113 -7.53 -19.01 3.07
N SER A 114 -7.09 -20.09 3.71
CA SER A 114 -6.46 -20.03 5.05
C SER A 114 -5.07 -19.38 5.06
N ASN A 115 -4.41 -19.32 3.90
CA ASN A 115 -3.12 -18.68 3.68
C ASN A 115 -3.25 -17.28 3.05
N PHE A 116 -4.42 -16.65 3.15
CA PHE A 116 -4.63 -15.29 2.66
C PHE A 116 -4.73 -14.27 3.80
N LEU A 117 -3.97 -13.18 3.69
CA LEU A 117 -3.94 -12.04 4.59
C LEU A 117 -4.29 -10.76 3.81
N ALA A 118 -5.54 -10.30 3.87
CA ALA A 118 -5.93 -9.06 3.22
C ALA A 118 -5.16 -7.86 3.78
N ASN A 119 -4.75 -6.94 2.91
CA ASN A 119 -4.29 -5.61 3.29
C ASN A 119 -4.63 -4.56 2.23
N LEU A 120 -5.03 -3.39 2.71
CA LEU A 120 -5.32 -2.20 1.93
C LEU A 120 -4.47 -1.03 2.45
N MET A 121 -3.95 -0.24 1.52
CA MET A 121 -3.40 1.06 1.84
C MET A 121 -4.56 2.01 2.06
N VAL A 122 -4.61 2.66 3.23
CA VAL A 122 -5.71 3.59 3.59
C VAL A 122 -5.91 4.64 2.50
N TYR A 123 -4.84 5.10 1.85
CA TYR A 123 -4.92 5.97 0.68
C TYR A 123 -4.09 5.43 -0.47
N GLU A 124 -3.07 6.16 -0.90
CA GLU A 124 -2.11 5.74 -1.91
C GLU A 124 -0.81 5.31 -1.22
N TYR A 125 0.01 4.52 -1.91
CA TYR A 125 1.40 4.25 -1.50
C TYR A 125 2.14 5.52 -1.06
N GLU A 126 2.01 6.61 -1.82
CA GLU A 126 2.73 7.86 -1.57
C GLU A 126 2.42 8.49 -0.20
N ALA A 127 1.31 8.13 0.45
CA ALA A 127 1.02 8.57 1.82
C ALA A 127 2.14 8.17 2.79
N LEU A 128 2.80 7.03 2.58
CA LEU A 128 3.93 6.59 3.39
C LEU A 128 5.13 7.54 3.28
N LEU A 129 5.32 8.20 2.15
CA LEU A 129 6.46 9.10 1.91
C LEU A 129 6.35 10.38 2.75
N PHE A 130 5.15 10.73 3.18
CA PHE A 130 4.91 11.85 4.09
C PHE A 130 5.33 11.57 5.54
N THR A 131 5.80 10.36 5.85
CA THR A 131 6.36 10.01 7.17
C THR A 131 7.54 10.91 7.56
N GLN A 132 8.45 11.18 6.61
CA GLN A 132 9.55 12.12 6.82
C GLN A 132 9.77 12.96 5.55
N PRO A 133 9.00 14.05 5.38
CA PRO A 133 9.12 14.90 4.20
C PRO A 133 10.51 15.50 3.99
N GLY A 134 11.34 15.54 5.05
CA GLY A 134 12.73 15.98 4.95
C GLY A 134 13.59 15.15 4.00
N MET A 135 13.25 13.87 3.75
CA MET A 135 14.01 13.02 2.83
C MET A 135 13.90 13.49 1.37
N PHE A 136 12.86 14.24 1.01
CA PHE A 136 12.75 14.83 -0.33
C PHE A 136 13.87 15.82 -0.64
N ALA A 137 14.54 16.42 0.35
CA ALA A 137 15.66 17.34 0.15
C ALA A 137 16.87 16.70 -0.56
N GLN A 138 16.97 15.37 -0.58
CA GLN A 138 18.02 14.67 -1.32
C GLN A 138 17.76 14.61 -2.84
N TRP A 139 16.52 14.92 -3.24
CA TRP A 139 16.01 14.71 -4.60
C TRP A 139 15.64 16.02 -5.31
N THR A 140 15.78 17.16 -4.63
CA THR A 140 15.50 18.49 -5.16
C THR A 140 16.31 19.55 -4.43
N ASP A 141 16.80 20.56 -5.16
CA ASP A 141 17.46 21.74 -4.58
C ASP A 141 16.44 22.79 -4.09
N ASP A 142 15.15 22.61 -4.37
CA ASP A 142 14.08 23.52 -3.96
C ASP A 142 13.59 23.20 -2.54
N ALA A 143 14.06 23.98 -1.57
CA ALA A 143 13.68 23.87 -0.16
C ALA A 143 12.16 24.11 0.09
N SER A 144 11.44 24.73 -0.85
CA SER A 144 10.00 24.93 -0.73
C SER A 144 9.21 23.62 -0.81
N VAL A 145 9.75 22.60 -1.51
CA VAL A 145 9.15 21.26 -1.61
C VAL A 145 8.95 20.65 -0.23
N VAL A 146 10.02 20.55 0.56
CA VAL A 146 9.96 19.98 1.91
C VAL A 146 9.04 20.79 2.81
N THR A 147 9.05 22.12 2.66
CA THR A 147 8.19 23.02 3.43
C THR A 147 6.71 22.75 3.14
N ALA A 148 6.33 22.61 1.86
CA ALA A 148 4.98 22.30 1.44
C ALA A 148 4.51 20.93 1.95
N LEU A 149 5.33 19.89 1.76
CA LEU A 149 4.99 18.53 2.21
C LEU A 149 4.88 18.42 3.75
N ARG A 150 5.68 19.17 4.51
CA ARG A 150 5.52 19.27 5.97
C ARG A 150 4.21 19.94 6.36
N ALA A 151 3.80 20.99 5.65
CA ALA A 151 2.53 21.65 5.90
C ALA A 151 1.35 20.71 5.63
N ASP A 152 1.44 19.87 4.58
CA ASP A 152 0.42 18.85 4.30
C ASP A 152 0.28 17.84 5.45
N VAL A 153 1.40 17.34 6.01
CA VAL A 153 1.36 16.45 7.20
C VAL A 153 0.76 17.16 8.40
N ALA A 154 1.16 18.40 8.66
CA ALA A 154 0.66 19.17 9.80
C ALA A 154 -0.86 19.40 9.72
N ASN A 155 -1.38 19.65 8.52
CA ASN A 155 -2.81 19.83 8.29
C ASN A 155 -3.61 18.52 8.44
N ALA A 156 -3.06 17.40 7.98
CA ALA A 156 -3.70 16.09 8.09
C ALA A 156 -3.55 15.42 9.47
N GLY A 157 -2.58 15.86 10.27
CA GLY A 157 -2.24 15.32 11.58
C GLY A 157 -1.41 14.03 11.56
N ALA A 158 -1.47 13.25 10.47
CA ALA A 158 -0.67 12.04 10.26
C ALA A 158 -0.50 11.72 8.77
N PRO A 159 0.56 10.99 8.35
CA PRO A 159 0.75 10.61 6.95
C PRO A 159 -0.41 9.78 6.39
N GLU A 160 -0.92 8.81 7.17
CA GLU A 160 -2.08 7.99 6.80
C GLU A 160 -3.41 8.74 6.78
N ASN A 161 -3.43 10.03 7.14
CA ASN A 161 -4.61 10.90 7.06
C ASN A 161 -4.58 11.84 5.85
N ILE A 162 -3.51 11.83 5.04
CA ILE A 162 -3.37 12.72 3.89
C ILE A 162 -4.26 12.21 2.75
N ASN A 163 -5.50 12.68 2.70
CA ASN A 163 -6.40 12.58 1.53
C ASN A 163 -7.68 13.38 1.75
N ASP A 164 -7.79 14.55 1.13
CA ASP A 164 -9.03 15.35 1.21
C ASP A 164 -9.93 15.17 -0.03
N SER A 165 -9.36 14.79 -1.19
CA SER A 165 -10.07 14.58 -2.46
C SER A 165 -9.13 14.00 -3.55
N PRO A 166 -9.64 13.51 -4.70
CA PRO A 166 -8.80 13.09 -5.83
C PRO A 166 -7.84 14.16 -6.36
N GLN A 167 -8.18 15.45 -6.17
CA GLN A 167 -7.33 16.59 -6.53
C GLN A 167 -6.21 16.83 -5.51
N THR A 168 -6.34 16.30 -4.31
CA THR A 168 -5.39 16.46 -3.19
C THR A 168 -4.89 15.10 -2.66
N ALA A 169 -4.92 14.07 -3.50
CA ALA A 169 -4.33 12.77 -3.21
C ALA A 169 -2.83 12.89 -2.91
N PRO A 170 -2.23 12.00 -2.09
CA PRO A 170 -0.82 12.06 -1.72
C PRO A 170 0.11 12.28 -2.90
N SER A 171 -0.06 11.50 -3.98
CA SER A 171 0.81 11.62 -5.14
C SER A 171 0.63 12.92 -5.92
N ARG A 172 -0.58 13.51 -5.91
CA ARG A 172 -0.83 14.82 -6.50
C ARG A 172 -0.16 15.93 -5.70
N ARG A 173 -0.20 15.87 -4.36
CA ARG A 173 0.49 16.84 -3.49
C ARG A 173 1.99 16.82 -3.72
N ILE A 174 2.59 15.62 -3.82
CA ILE A 174 4.00 15.48 -4.16
C ILE A 174 4.30 16.06 -5.54
N LEU A 175 3.52 15.74 -6.57
CA LEU A 175 3.74 16.30 -7.92
C LEU A 175 3.57 17.81 -7.98
N THR A 176 2.65 18.39 -7.21
CA THR A 176 2.47 19.83 -7.10
C THR A 176 3.67 20.50 -6.43
N ALA A 177 4.17 19.91 -5.34
CA ALA A 177 5.34 20.44 -4.63
C ALA A 177 6.65 20.21 -5.39
N MET A 178 6.80 19.05 -6.04
CA MET A 178 7.97 18.62 -6.79
C MET A 178 7.54 18.17 -8.20
N PRO A 179 7.44 19.10 -9.18
CA PRO A 179 6.99 18.76 -10.54
C PRO A 179 7.83 17.69 -11.25
N GLY A 180 9.10 17.53 -10.85
CA GLY A 180 10.02 16.50 -11.36
C GLY A 180 9.84 15.11 -10.72
N TYR A 181 8.91 14.94 -9.78
CA TYR A 181 8.69 13.66 -9.11
C TYR A 181 8.24 12.59 -10.09
N GLN A 182 8.97 11.47 -10.08
CA GLN A 182 8.71 10.28 -10.89
C GLN A 182 8.38 9.13 -9.96
N LYS A 183 7.11 8.71 -9.92
CA LYS A 183 6.59 7.72 -8.96
C LYS A 183 7.45 6.46 -8.86
N THR A 184 7.75 5.85 -10.01
CA THR A 184 8.45 4.55 -10.07
C THR A 184 9.93 4.63 -9.74
N PHE A 185 10.54 5.81 -9.85
CA PHE A 185 11.96 6.02 -9.55
C PHE A 185 12.15 6.62 -8.15
N HIS A 186 11.58 7.81 -7.90
CA HIS A 186 11.74 8.52 -6.65
C HIS A 186 10.99 7.86 -5.49
N GLY A 187 9.78 7.34 -5.75
CA GLY A 187 8.91 6.81 -4.69
C GLY A 187 9.57 5.70 -3.85
N PRO A 188 10.07 4.62 -4.46
CA PRO A 188 10.74 3.54 -3.72
C PRO A 188 12.05 3.99 -3.05
N LEU A 189 12.82 4.88 -3.69
CA LEU A 189 14.11 5.34 -3.16
C LEU A 189 13.91 6.26 -1.95
N ILE A 190 12.98 7.20 -2.03
CA ILE A 190 12.59 8.04 -0.88
C ILE A 190 12.06 7.16 0.26
N ALA A 191 11.28 6.13 -0.03
CA ALA A 191 10.86 5.18 1.01
C ALA A 191 12.03 4.45 1.68
N CYS A 192 13.08 4.12 0.91
CA CYS A 192 14.31 3.56 1.47
C CYS A 192 15.05 4.55 2.36
N ASP A 193 15.12 5.82 1.96
CA ASP A 193 15.75 6.89 2.75
C ASP A 193 15.00 7.15 4.07
N ILE A 194 13.66 7.07 4.04
CA ILE A 194 12.80 7.19 5.23
C ILE A 194 12.99 5.98 6.16
N GLY A 195 13.03 4.78 5.59
CA GLY A 195 13.21 3.53 6.31
C GLY A 195 11.94 3.00 6.98
N LEU A 196 11.93 1.69 7.21
CA LEU A 196 10.75 0.96 7.67
C LEU A 196 10.33 1.34 9.11
N ASP A 197 11.29 1.61 10.00
CA ASP A 197 11.01 1.91 11.41
C ASP A 197 10.26 3.24 11.57
N ALA A 198 10.65 4.26 10.80
CA ALA A 198 9.94 5.54 10.79
C ALA A 198 8.50 5.35 10.29
N MET A 199 8.31 4.58 9.20
CA MET A 199 6.98 4.28 8.67
C MET A 199 6.13 3.52 9.68
N ARG A 200 6.68 2.54 10.40
CA ARG A 200 5.94 1.83 11.48
C ARG A 200 5.45 2.77 12.57
N GLN A 201 6.26 3.74 12.96
CA GLN A 201 5.92 4.67 14.04
C GLN A 201 4.83 5.67 13.62
N ALA A 202 4.85 6.13 12.37
CA ALA A 202 3.94 7.18 11.89
C ALA A 202 2.65 6.64 11.26
N CYS A 203 2.66 5.39 10.79
CA CYS A 203 1.58 4.79 10.00
C CYS A 203 1.03 3.54 10.71
N PRO A 204 0.07 3.69 11.64
CA PRO A 204 -0.44 2.59 12.45
C PRO A 204 -1.13 1.47 11.65
N HIS A 205 -1.83 1.79 10.55
CA HIS A 205 -2.44 0.75 9.72
C HIS A 205 -1.37 -0.10 9.02
N PHE A 206 -0.41 0.58 8.38
CA PHE A 206 0.74 -0.06 7.76
C PHE A 206 1.55 -0.88 8.76
N HIS A 207 1.76 -0.35 9.97
CA HIS A 207 2.43 -1.09 11.05
C HIS A 207 1.69 -2.37 11.43
N ALA A 208 0.36 -2.31 11.58
CA ALA A 208 -0.46 -3.47 11.91
C ALA A 208 -0.36 -4.58 10.83
N TRP A 209 -0.31 -4.19 9.55
CA TRP A 209 -0.08 -5.15 8.46
C TRP A 209 1.29 -5.84 8.57
N LEU A 210 2.36 -5.09 8.85
CA LEU A 210 3.68 -5.66 9.04
C LEU A 210 3.73 -6.61 10.24
N LEU A 211 3.10 -6.25 11.36
CA LEU A 211 2.97 -7.14 12.52
C LEU A 211 2.23 -8.43 12.16
N ALA A 212 1.18 -8.35 11.34
CA ALA A 212 0.45 -9.53 10.87
C ALA A 212 1.34 -10.44 9.99
N ILE A 213 2.20 -9.86 9.13
CA ILE A 213 3.20 -10.61 8.35
C ILE A 213 4.23 -11.29 9.27
N GLU A 214 4.67 -10.59 10.31
CA GLU A 214 5.62 -11.10 11.31
C GLU A 214 5.03 -12.18 12.20
N ALA A 215 3.71 -12.23 12.34
CA ALA A 215 2.99 -13.25 13.09
C ALA A 215 2.66 -14.50 12.25
N LEU A 216 2.93 -14.48 10.94
CA LEU A 216 2.72 -15.66 10.09
C LEU A 216 3.62 -16.83 10.55
N PRO A 217 3.06 -18.06 10.63
CA PRO A 217 3.77 -19.30 10.94
C PRO A 217 5.00 -19.59 10.05
#